data_AF-A0A7X0IWI7-F1
#
_entry.id   AF-A0A7X0IWI7-F1
#
_cell.length_a   1.000
_cell.length_b   1.000
_cell.length_c   1.000
_cell.angle_alpha   90.00
_cell.angle_beta   90.00
_cell.angle_gamma   90.00
#
_symmetry.space_group_name_H-M   'P 1'
#
loop_
_entity.id
_entity.type
_entity.pdbx_description
1 polymer ?
#
loop_
_entity_poly.entity_id
_entity_poly.type
_entity_poly.pdbx_seq_one_letter_code
_entity_poly.pdbx_strand_id
1 'polypeptide(L)'
;MAALLAIGNREVHAQMHTSSTERFERGLAILRKIGGENFDAPINSLAETSPDLSRFTVEYPYGDVLSRPGLDLTLRQLCTVSMLLADGNAQPQLKFHMAGYLNAGGKPETLLELLFISVAILGFPSTVNAVGLVRAVFSERGMELEPLAPATDDGTMRSQTGSATLRALAAGDVTAYFNAFETASPDLARLSVEFAFGEALARDGLDRRAKLLAIISMLAANGNRAAALRLHLGGALAAGVTPEEIIEVLIQLSVYCGFPAALNAFSVAKEALSAQTNLPRAETLPFTRSEGRMERRERGRATLAQTSGASGNAVINSFNDVAPDLGRMIVEHSYGEIFCRDGIDLKTRELTACAALAALGTNAAETPLRVHITAALNVGATRDEIIETFVNLAPYCGYPAVQHATRIAAEEFAKYG
;
A
#
# COMPACT_ATOMS: atom_id res chain seq x y z
N MET A 1 24.14 1.69 44.20
CA MET A 1 23.63 1.05 42.96
C MET A 1 22.13 1.25 42.72
N ALA A 2 21.28 1.47 43.73
CA ALA A 2 19.84 1.71 43.53
C ALA A 2 19.48 3.12 42.99
N ALA A 3 20.31 4.14 43.20
CA ALA A 3 20.03 5.51 42.75
C ALA A 3 20.32 5.76 41.25
N LEU A 4 21.19 4.98 40.61
CA LEU A 4 21.51 5.11 39.18
C LEU A 4 20.46 4.44 38.26
N LEU A 5 19.76 3.42 38.75
CA LEU A 5 18.70 2.72 37.99
C LEU A 5 17.39 3.53 37.93
N ALA A 6 17.10 4.35 38.95
CA ALA A 6 15.89 5.18 39.00
C ALA A 6 15.96 6.42 38.09
N ILE A 7 17.18 6.94 37.82
CA ILE A 7 17.41 8.08 36.94
C ILE A 7 17.24 7.65 35.47
N GLY A 8 17.76 6.47 35.10
CA GLY A 8 17.60 5.91 33.75
C GLY A 8 16.14 5.63 33.37
N ASN A 9 15.32 5.10 34.28
CA ASN A 9 13.91 4.85 33.99
C ASN A 9 13.07 6.14 33.86
N ARG A 10 13.39 7.20 34.61
CA ARG A 10 12.69 8.48 34.50
C ARG A 10 13.10 9.24 33.24
N GLU A 11 14.36 9.20 32.85
CA GLU A 11 14.83 9.81 31.59
C GLU A 11 14.28 9.09 30.36
N VAL A 12 14.22 7.75 30.38
CA VAL A 12 13.62 6.96 29.28
C VAL A 12 12.11 7.22 29.18
N HIS A 13 11.38 7.26 30.30
CA HIS A 13 9.96 7.62 30.28
C HIS A 13 9.72 9.07 29.84
N ALA A 14 10.57 10.02 30.25
CA ALA A 14 10.49 11.41 29.81
C ALA A 14 10.79 11.53 28.30
N GLN A 15 11.83 10.86 27.79
CA GLN A 15 12.20 10.83 26.37
C GLN A 15 11.15 10.11 25.49
N MET A 16 10.49 9.08 26.01
CA MET A 16 9.36 8.42 25.33
C MET A 16 8.14 9.35 25.24
N HIS A 17 7.83 10.10 26.31
CA HIS A 17 6.76 11.10 26.27
C HIS A 17 7.09 12.28 25.34
N THR A 18 8.33 12.77 25.30
CA THR A 18 8.72 13.85 24.39
C THR A 18 8.73 13.42 22.92
N SER A 19 9.20 12.20 22.60
CA SER A 19 9.23 11.71 21.20
C SER A 19 7.85 11.39 20.61
N SER A 20 6.91 10.88 21.39
CA SER A 20 5.49 10.72 20.97
C SER A 20 4.85 12.10 20.75
N THR A 21 5.16 13.08 21.61
CA THR A 21 4.67 14.46 21.46
C THR A 21 5.20 15.12 20.18
N GLU A 22 6.50 15.01 19.89
CA GLU A 22 7.11 15.55 18.67
C GLU A 22 6.59 14.90 17.37
N ARG A 23 6.38 13.57 17.39
CA ARG A 23 5.78 12.84 16.26
C ARG A 23 4.35 13.29 16.01
N PHE A 24 3.56 13.42 17.07
CA PHE A 24 2.18 13.88 17.00
C PHE A 24 2.08 15.32 16.49
N GLU A 25 2.88 16.25 17.01
CA GLU A 25 2.91 17.65 16.56
C GLU A 25 3.29 17.79 15.09
N ARG A 26 4.30 17.04 14.64
CA ARG A 26 4.70 16.99 13.24
C ARG A 26 3.59 16.45 12.36
N GLY A 27 2.91 15.38 12.81
CA GLY A 27 1.76 14.82 12.12
C GLY A 27 0.61 15.81 12.02
N LEU A 28 0.30 16.51 13.10
CA LEU A 28 -0.75 17.53 13.15
C LEU A 28 -0.45 18.70 12.19
N ALA A 29 0.82 19.11 12.09
CA ALA A 29 1.23 20.16 11.16
C ALA A 29 1.03 19.76 9.69
N ILE A 30 1.32 18.51 9.32
CA ILE A 30 1.05 17.99 7.97
C ILE A 30 -0.46 17.83 7.75
N LEU A 31 -1.17 17.25 8.71
CA LEU A 31 -2.61 17.06 8.63
C LEU A 31 -3.34 18.40 8.47
N ARG A 32 -2.92 19.47 9.15
CA ARG A 32 -3.48 20.82 8.98
C ARG A 32 -3.32 21.35 7.55
N LYS A 33 -2.16 21.12 6.93
CA LYS A 33 -1.92 21.50 5.52
C LYS A 33 -2.84 20.73 4.56
N ILE A 34 -3.13 19.47 4.86
CA ILE A 34 -3.98 18.61 4.02
C ILE A 34 -5.47 18.89 4.28
N GLY A 35 -5.91 18.87 5.52
CA GLY A 35 -7.33 18.97 5.87
C GLY A 35 -7.90 20.38 5.89
N GLY A 36 -7.08 21.44 5.84
CA GLY A 36 -7.55 22.82 5.82
C GLY A 36 -8.22 23.22 7.15
N GLU A 37 -9.28 24.03 7.08
CA GLU A 37 -9.97 24.54 8.28
C GLU A 37 -10.58 23.44 9.16
N ASN A 38 -11.04 22.34 8.56
CA ASN A 38 -11.70 21.22 9.25
C ASN A 38 -10.80 19.97 9.34
N PHE A 39 -9.48 20.17 9.42
CA PHE A 39 -8.51 19.06 9.34
C PHE A 39 -8.63 18.03 10.47
N ASP A 40 -9.11 18.43 11.63
CA ASP A 40 -9.17 17.64 12.84
C ASP A 40 -10.51 16.92 13.03
N ALA A 41 -11.55 17.25 12.25
CA ALA A 41 -12.87 16.64 12.40
C ALA A 41 -12.84 15.09 12.34
N PRO A 42 -12.14 14.43 11.40
CA PRO A 42 -12.02 12.97 11.40
C PRO A 42 -11.25 12.42 12.61
N ILE A 43 -10.25 13.16 13.08
CA ILE A 43 -9.39 12.77 14.22
C ILE A 43 -10.15 12.90 15.55
N ASN A 44 -10.93 13.96 15.70
CA ASN A 44 -11.77 14.20 16.87
C ASN A 44 -12.89 13.16 16.96
N SER A 45 -13.57 12.88 15.84
CA SER A 45 -14.59 11.80 15.79
C SER A 45 -13.98 10.44 16.14
N LEU A 46 -12.76 10.15 15.67
CA LEU A 46 -12.06 8.91 16.02
C LEU A 46 -11.67 8.87 17.51
N ALA A 47 -11.32 10.01 18.11
CA ALA A 47 -10.95 10.11 19.51
C ALA A 47 -12.12 9.83 20.46
N GLU A 48 -13.36 10.10 20.05
CA GLU A 48 -14.56 9.73 20.81
C GLU A 48 -14.68 8.22 21.02
N THR A 49 -14.19 7.43 20.05
CA THR A 49 -14.21 5.97 20.11
C THR A 49 -12.90 5.39 20.65
N SER A 50 -11.76 5.91 20.19
CA SER A 50 -10.43 5.47 20.58
C SER A 50 -9.42 6.61 20.49
N PRO A 51 -9.05 7.23 21.62
CA PRO A 51 -8.00 8.24 21.67
C PRO A 51 -6.65 7.73 21.15
N ASP A 52 -6.33 6.46 21.39
CA ASP A 52 -5.09 5.85 20.90
C ASP A 52 -5.07 5.68 19.39
N LEU A 53 -6.19 5.23 18.78
CA LEU A 53 -6.28 5.11 17.34
C LEU A 53 -6.25 6.49 16.65
N SER A 54 -6.88 7.49 17.27
CA SER A 54 -6.78 8.89 16.87
C SER A 54 -5.32 9.38 16.89
N ARG A 55 -4.61 9.15 17.99
CA ARG A 55 -3.17 9.46 18.10
C ARG A 55 -2.34 8.75 17.05
N PHE A 56 -2.51 7.44 16.86
CA PHE A 56 -1.74 6.67 15.88
C PHE A 56 -2.00 7.14 14.44
N THR A 57 -3.23 7.54 14.13
CA THR A 57 -3.60 8.10 12.83
C THR A 57 -2.87 9.41 12.56
N VAL A 58 -2.57 10.20 13.59
CA VAL A 58 -1.78 11.43 13.46
C VAL A 58 -0.28 11.11 13.40
N GLU A 59 0.23 10.34 14.35
CA GLU A 59 1.66 10.07 14.49
C GLU A 59 2.24 9.32 13.29
N TYR A 60 1.60 8.25 12.84
CA TYR A 60 2.23 7.37 11.85
C TYR A 60 2.00 7.85 10.40
N PRO A 61 0.75 7.92 9.88
CA PRO A 61 0.48 8.44 8.54
C PRO A 61 1.11 9.82 8.31
N TYR A 62 0.80 10.79 9.15
CA TYR A 62 1.21 12.18 8.90
C TYR A 62 2.58 12.50 9.49
N GLY A 63 2.86 12.04 10.70
CA GLY A 63 4.07 12.35 11.44
C GLY A 63 5.30 11.53 11.06
N ASP A 64 5.15 10.28 10.60
CA ASP A 64 6.30 9.44 10.25
C ASP A 64 6.45 9.24 8.75
N VAL A 65 5.36 9.30 7.99
CA VAL A 65 5.36 9.00 6.55
C VAL A 65 5.21 10.25 5.70
N LEU A 66 4.09 10.98 5.78
CA LEU A 66 3.87 12.14 4.90
C LEU A 66 4.76 13.35 5.25
N SER A 67 5.34 13.40 6.45
CA SER A 67 6.30 14.45 6.81
C SER A 67 7.73 14.19 6.30
N ARG A 68 8.00 13.02 5.71
CA ARG A 68 9.36 12.65 5.31
C ARG A 68 9.85 13.58 4.18
N PRO A 69 11.12 14.00 4.23
CA PRO A 69 11.73 14.69 3.10
C PRO A 69 11.94 13.67 1.95
N GLY A 70 11.83 14.11 0.70
CA GLY A 70 12.11 13.28 -0.48
C GLY A 70 11.00 13.28 -1.53
N LEU A 71 9.77 13.61 -1.14
CA LEU A 71 8.69 13.92 -2.06
C LEU A 71 7.90 15.11 -1.50
N ASP A 72 7.64 16.12 -2.33
CA ASP A 72 6.86 17.28 -1.91
C ASP A 72 5.40 16.90 -1.60
N LEU A 73 4.75 17.71 -0.78
CA LEU A 73 3.42 17.38 -0.27
C LEU A 73 2.37 17.28 -1.39
N THR A 74 2.48 18.08 -2.45
CA THR A 74 1.54 18.06 -3.57
C THR A 74 1.61 16.73 -4.32
N LEU A 75 2.82 16.25 -4.61
CA LEU A 75 3.01 14.93 -5.22
C LEU A 75 2.66 13.78 -4.28
N ARG A 76 2.93 13.91 -2.98
CA ARG A 76 2.44 12.95 -1.98
C ARG A 76 0.93 12.83 -2.03
N GLN A 77 0.20 13.94 -2.06
CA GLN A 77 -1.25 13.93 -2.16
C GLN A 77 -1.74 13.36 -3.50
N LEU A 78 -1.09 13.69 -4.62
CA LEU A 78 -1.39 13.07 -5.91
C LEU A 78 -1.26 11.54 -5.86
N CYS A 79 -0.18 11.04 -5.25
CA CYS A 79 0.04 9.61 -5.07
C CYS A 79 -0.99 8.99 -4.11
N THR A 80 -1.34 9.66 -3.00
CA THR A 80 -2.39 9.22 -2.08
C THR A 80 -3.74 9.11 -2.79
N VAL A 81 -4.14 10.13 -3.55
CA VAL A 81 -5.40 10.10 -4.32
C VAL A 81 -5.36 8.95 -5.32
N SER A 82 -4.22 8.72 -5.98
CA SER A 82 -4.02 7.59 -6.91
C SER A 82 -4.17 6.22 -6.23
N MET A 83 -3.64 6.06 -5.02
CA MET A 83 -3.77 4.83 -4.22
C MET A 83 -5.22 4.59 -3.79
N LEU A 84 -5.90 5.63 -3.30
CA LEU A 84 -7.29 5.53 -2.84
C LEU A 84 -8.29 5.37 -4.00
N LEU A 85 -7.96 5.89 -5.19
CA LEU A 85 -8.68 5.57 -6.42
C LEU A 85 -8.58 4.09 -6.78
N ALA A 86 -7.40 3.51 -6.62
CA ALA A 86 -7.17 2.09 -6.87
C ALA A 86 -7.88 1.18 -5.86
N ASP A 87 -7.94 1.59 -4.59
CA ASP A 87 -8.71 0.91 -3.55
C ASP A 87 -10.22 0.91 -3.85
N GLY A 88 -10.78 2.06 -4.24
CA GLY A 88 -12.16 2.19 -4.69
C GLY A 88 -13.23 2.09 -3.60
N ASN A 89 -12.89 1.73 -2.36
CA ASN A 89 -13.83 1.55 -1.25
C ASN A 89 -13.74 2.67 -0.20
N ALA A 90 -12.55 3.25 0.00
CA ALA A 90 -12.29 4.32 0.95
C ALA A 90 -12.74 5.71 0.44
N GLN A 91 -14.00 5.85 0.02
CA GLN A 91 -14.54 7.07 -0.60
C GLN A 91 -14.44 8.33 0.28
N PRO A 92 -14.72 8.30 1.60
CA PRO A 92 -14.51 9.48 2.47
C PRO A 92 -13.05 9.95 2.50
N GLN A 93 -12.10 9.01 2.57
CA GLN A 93 -10.68 9.29 2.59
C GLN A 93 -10.20 9.79 1.22
N LEU A 94 -10.69 9.20 0.13
CA LEU A 94 -10.39 9.66 -1.23
C LEU A 94 -10.83 11.12 -1.41
N LYS A 95 -12.06 11.45 -0.99
CA LYS A 95 -12.58 12.82 -1.01
C LYS A 95 -11.73 13.78 -0.16
N PHE A 96 -11.37 13.37 1.06
CA PHE A 96 -10.50 14.14 1.95
C PHE A 96 -9.14 14.44 1.31
N HIS A 97 -8.54 13.45 0.65
CA HIS A 97 -7.24 13.62 0.00
C HIS A 97 -7.31 14.33 -1.36
N MET A 98 -8.44 14.30 -2.08
CA MET A 98 -8.66 15.19 -3.23
C MET A 98 -8.70 16.65 -2.79
N ALA A 99 -9.43 16.95 -1.71
CA ALA A 99 -9.40 18.26 -1.08
C ALA A 99 -7.97 18.60 -0.57
N GLY A 100 -7.29 17.63 0.03
CA GLY A 100 -5.92 17.78 0.51
C GLY A 100 -4.89 18.06 -0.58
N TYR A 101 -5.05 17.45 -1.75
CA TYR A 101 -4.23 17.75 -2.92
C TYR A 101 -4.33 19.23 -3.32
N LEU A 102 -5.55 19.77 -3.35
CA LEU A 102 -5.77 21.20 -3.64
C LEU A 102 -5.17 22.09 -2.55
N ASN A 103 -5.34 21.74 -1.28
CA ASN A 103 -4.76 22.50 -0.16
C ASN A 103 -3.22 22.49 -0.16
N ALA A 104 -2.60 21.42 -0.67
CA ALA A 104 -1.15 21.35 -0.86
C ALA A 104 -0.65 22.24 -2.03
N GLY A 105 -1.54 22.87 -2.80
CA GLY A 105 -1.21 23.69 -3.97
C GLY A 105 -1.33 22.93 -5.29
N GLY A 106 -2.00 21.78 -5.28
CA GLY A 106 -2.34 21.03 -6.48
C GLY A 106 -3.32 21.77 -7.38
N LYS A 107 -3.18 21.59 -8.69
CA LYS A 107 -4.04 22.21 -9.69
C LYS A 107 -5.35 21.43 -9.86
N PRO A 108 -6.53 22.06 -9.87
CA PRO A 108 -7.82 21.38 -10.02
C PRO A 108 -7.90 20.47 -11.25
N GLU A 109 -7.32 20.92 -12.36
CA GLU A 109 -7.32 20.21 -13.64
C GLU A 109 -6.59 18.85 -13.53
N THR A 110 -5.59 18.75 -12.65
CA THR A 110 -4.89 17.48 -12.39
C THR A 110 -5.83 16.39 -11.87
N LEU A 111 -6.82 16.74 -11.04
CA LEU A 111 -7.79 15.76 -10.54
C LEU A 111 -8.66 15.21 -11.68
N LEU A 112 -8.96 16.04 -12.69
CA LEU A 112 -9.69 15.62 -13.88
C LEU A 112 -8.81 14.75 -14.79
N GLU A 113 -7.56 15.13 -14.99
CA GLU A 113 -6.59 14.33 -15.77
C GLU A 113 -6.30 12.97 -15.11
N LEU A 114 -6.31 12.91 -13.78
CA LEU A 114 -6.14 11.66 -13.04
C LEU A 114 -7.29 10.67 -13.30
N LEU A 115 -8.50 11.16 -13.60
CA LEU A 115 -9.62 10.30 -13.98
C LEU A 115 -9.30 9.54 -15.28
N PHE A 116 -8.72 10.20 -16.29
CA PHE A 116 -8.34 9.55 -17.54
C PHE A 116 -7.22 8.52 -17.35
N ILE A 117 -6.19 8.86 -16.56
CA ILE A 117 -5.15 7.90 -16.17
C ILE A 117 -5.79 6.69 -15.46
N SER A 118 -6.73 6.93 -14.55
CA SER A 118 -7.40 5.87 -13.81
C SER A 118 -8.23 4.94 -14.70
N VAL A 119 -8.87 5.43 -15.78
CA VAL A 119 -9.60 4.56 -16.72
C VAL A 119 -8.64 3.55 -17.37
N ALA A 120 -7.46 4.01 -17.79
CA ALA A 120 -6.47 3.15 -18.44
C ALA A 120 -5.88 2.10 -17.49
N ILE A 121 -5.69 2.46 -16.21
CA ILE A 121 -4.98 1.62 -15.24
C ILE A 121 -5.92 0.76 -14.39
N LEU A 122 -7.09 1.29 -14.03
CA LEU A 122 -8.06 0.71 -13.09
C LEU A 122 -9.36 0.27 -13.77
N GLY A 123 -9.71 0.88 -14.91
CA GLY A 123 -10.98 0.66 -15.61
C GLY A 123 -12.09 1.62 -15.18
N PHE A 124 -13.17 1.64 -15.96
CA PHE A 124 -14.27 2.59 -15.81
C PHE A 124 -14.97 2.61 -14.44
N PRO A 125 -15.26 1.49 -13.76
CA PRO A 125 -16.05 1.52 -12.52
C PRO A 125 -15.44 2.40 -11.42
N SER A 126 -14.15 2.23 -11.13
CA SER A 126 -13.45 3.04 -10.12
C SER A 126 -13.41 4.52 -10.50
N THR A 127 -13.20 4.81 -11.79
CA THR A 127 -13.22 6.20 -12.29
C THR A 127 -14.59 6.84 -12.19
N VAL A 128 -15.66 6.13 -12.54
CA VAL A 128 -17.04 6.66 -12.49
C VAL A 128 -17.41 7.04 -11.05
N ASN A 129 -17.04 6.23 -10.07
CA ASN A 129 -17.23 6.57 -8.65
C ASN A 129 -16.47 7.86 -8.29
N ALA A 130 -15.23 7.99 -8.75
CA ALA A 130 -14.40 9.16 -8.49
C ALA A 130 -14.93 10.46 -9.14
N VAL A 131 -15.59 10.39 -10.30
CA VAL A 131 -16.24 11.56 -10.92
C VAL A 131 -17.25 12.21 -9.96
N GLY A 132 -18.02 11.40 -9.24
CA GLY A 132 -18.97 11.89 -8.24
C GLY A 132 -18.28 12.64 -7.09
N LEU A 133 -17.15 12.11 -6.63
CA LEU A 133 -16.34 12.76 -5.59
C LEU A 133 -15.70 14.06 -6.05
N VAL A 134 -15.13 14.10 -7.26
CA VAL A 134 -14.53 15.33 -7.81
C VAL A 134 -15.57 16.44 -7.89
N ARG A 135 -16.77 16.14 -8.41
CA ARG A 135 -17.90 17.10 -8.44
C ARG A 135 -18.25 17.61 -7.04
N ALA A 136 -18.32 16.72 -6.06
CA ALA A 136 -18.61 17.11 -4.68
C ALA A 136 -17.51 18.03 -4.11
N VAL A 137 -16.23 17.70 -4.32
CA VAL A 137 -15.09 18.51 -3.85
C VAL A 137 -15.11 19.92 -4.46
N PHE A 138 -15.35 20.03 -5.77
CA PHE A 138 -15.40 21.33 -6.45
C PHE A 138 -16.59 22.16 -5.96
N SER A 139 -17.77 21.54 -5.87
CA SER A 139 -18.98 22.20 -5.37
C SER A 139 -18.81 22.71 -3.94
N GLU A 140 -18.24 21.90 -3.04
CA GLU A 140 -18.03 22.28 -1.63
C GLU A 140 -17.00 23.41 -1.47
N ARG A 141 -16.09 23.55 -2.43
CA ARG A 141 -15.08 24.62 -2.46
C ARG A 141 -15.53 25.86 -3.23
N GLY A 142 -16.76 25.87 -3.76
CA GLY A 142 -17.25 26.97 -4.61
C GLY A 142 -16.41 27.15 -5.89
N MET A 143 -15.79 26.07 -6.38
CA MET A 143 -14.98 26.09 -7.60
C MET A 143 -15.83 25.68 -8.80
N GLU A 144 -15.64 26.37 -9.92
CA GLU A 144 -16.25 25.97 -11.18
C GLU A 144 -15.51 24.75 -11.75
N LEU A 145 -16.28 23.73 -12.16
CA LEU A 145 -15.72 22.56 -12.82
C LEU A 145 -15.71 22.82 -14.32
N GLU A 146 -14.53 23.14 -14.85
CA GLU A 146 -14.32 23.25 -16.30
C GLU A 146 -14.08 21.84 -16.89
N PRO A 147 -14.97 21.33 -17.74
CA PRO A 147 -14.75 20.03 -18.38
C PRO A 147 -13.53 20.10 -19.32
N LEU A 148 -12.68 19.10 -19.25
CA LEU A 148 -11.58 18.95 -20.21
C LEU A 148 -12.16 18.75 -21.62
N ALA A 149 -11.67 19.54 -22.58
CA ALA A 149 -12.13 19.45 -23.95
C ALA A 149 -11.87 18.05 -24.56
N PRO A 150 -12.84 17.48 -25.29
CA PRO A 150 -12.62 16.25 -26.06
C PRO A 150 -11.53 16.43 -27.12
N ALA A 151 -10.89 15.33 -27.52
CA ALA A 151 -10.04 15.32 -28.70
C ALA A 151 -10.87 15.70 -29.94
N THR A 152 -10.28 16.45 -30.86
CA THR A 152 -10.95 16.96 -32.07
C THR A 152 -10.34 16.42 -33.37
N ASP A 153 -9.26 15.64 -33.27
CA ASP A 153 -8.70 14.93 -34.42
C ASP A 153 -9.58 13.76 -34.88
N ASP A 154 -9.27 13.19 -36.04
CA ASP A 154 -10.00 12.06 -36.64
C ASP A 154 -9.64 10.69 -36.04
N GLY A 155 -8.78 10.67 -35.01
CA GLY A 155 -8.36 9.47 -34.29
C GLY A 155 -7.46 8.53 -35.10
N THR A 156 -7.04 8.90 -36.31
CA THR A 156 -6.24 8.02 -37.18
C THR A 156 -4.82 7.80 -36.65
N MET A 157 -4.33 8.73 -35.83
CA MET A 157 -2.98 8.72 -35.27
C MET A 157 -2.86 7.99 -33.93
N ARG A 158 -3.96 7.53 -33.31
CA ARG A 158 -3.95 6.97 -31.94
C ARG A 158 -3.01 5.77 -31.75
N SER A 159 -2.79 4.96 -32.79
CA SER A 159 -1.83 3.84 -32.73
C SER A 159 -0.37 4.34 -32.68
N GLN A 160 -0.04 5.35 -33.50
CA GLN A 160 1.29 5.97 -33.50
C GLN A 160 1.53 6.75 -32.21
N THR A 161 0.56 7.55 -31.78
CA THR A 161 0.58 8.26 -30.50
C THR A 161 0.74 7.27 -29.35
N GLY A 162 -0.03 6.18 -29.34
CA GLY A 162 0.06 5.14 -28.32
C GLY A 162 1.43 4.48 -28.26
N SER A 163 2.02 4.19 -29.40
CA SER A 163 3.38 3.63 -29.48
C SER A 163 4.45 4.63 -28.98
N ALA A 164 4.27 5.93 -29.20
CA ALA A 164 5.14 6.97 -28.67
C ALA A 164 4.98 7.13 -27.15
N THR A 165 3.74 7.22 -26.66
CA THR A 165 3.40 7.33 -25.24
C THR A 165 3.89 6.11 -24.46
N LEU A 166 3.70 4.90 -24.99
CA LEU A 166 4.18 3.66 -24.39
C LEU A 166 5.71 3.69 -24.20
N ARG A 167 6.47 4.10 -25.22
CA ARG A 167 7.93 4.26 -25.11
C ARG A 167 8.35 5.34 -24.11
N ALA A 168 7.51 6.36 -23.91
CA ALA A 168 7.78 7.42 -22.95
C ALA A 168 7.44 7.05 -21.50
N LEU A 169 6.50 6.11 -21.29
CA LEU A 169 5.98 5.77 -19.97
C LEU A 169 6.38 4.38 -19.47
N ALA A 170 6.97 3.55 -20.32
CA ALA A 170 7.41 2.21 -19.98
C ALA A 170 8.84 1.98 -20.48
N ALA A 171 9.60 1.18 -19.72
CA ALA A 171 10.91 0.69 -20.14
C ALA A 171 11.03 -0.82 -19.87
N GLY A 172 12.10 -1.43 -20.37
CA GLY A 172 12.30 -2.88 -20.35
C GLY A 172 11.77 -3.55 -21.61
N ASP A 173 11.48 -4.85 -21.53
CA ASP A 173 11.01 -5.64 -22.68
C ASP A 173 9.49 -5.46 -22.88
N VAL A 174 9.12 -4.25 -23.29
CA VAL A 174 7.73 -3.87 -23.61
C VAL A 174 7.19 -4.77 -24.72
N THR A 175 8.00 -5.11 -25.72
CA THR A 175 7.60 -5.99 -26.82
C THR A 175 7.20 -7.37 -26.31
N ALA A 176 8.01 -8.01 -25.46
CA ALA A 176 7.65 -9.29 -24.87
C ALA A 176 6.39 -9.21 -24.00
N TYR A 177 6.20 -8.12 -23.26
CA TYR A 177 5.00 -7.92 -22.44
C TYR A 177 3.70 -7.94 -23.27
N PHE A 178 3.68 -7.23 -24.40
CA PHE A 178 2.50 -7.20 -25.27
C PHE A 178 2.34 -8.49 -26.08
N ASN A 179 3.43 -9.06 -26.60
CA ASN A 179 3.40 -10.33 -27.35
C ASN A 179 2.79 -11.49 -26.54
N ALA A 180 3.00 -11.48 -25.22
CA ALA A 180 2.51 -12.51 -24.31
C ALA A 180 0.97 -12.66 -24.33
N PHE A 181 0.23 -11.56 -24.57
CA PHE A 181 -1.23 -11.62 -24.68
C PHE A 181 -1.75 -11.35 -26.09
N GLU A 182 -0.96 -10.76 -26.99
CA GLU A 182 -1.29 -10.64 -28.41
C GLU A 182 -1.56 -12.02 -29.05
N THR A 183 -0.75 -13.02 -28.68
CA THR A 183 -0.93 -14.41 -29.16
C THR A 183 -2.30 -14.98 -28.78
N ALA A 184 -2.88 -14.54 -27.66
CA ALA A 184 -4.19 -14.96 -27.20
C ALA A 184 -5.32 -14.03 -27.73
N SER A 185 -5.05 -12.73 -27.83
CA SER A 185 -5.99 -11.71 -28.31
C SER A 185 -5.24 -10.52 -28.93
N PRO A 186 -5.11 -10.48 -30.26
CA PRO A 186 -4.52 -9.35 -30.97
C PRO A 186 -5.31 -8.05 -30.77
N ASP A 187 -6.64 -8.15 -30.62
CA ASP A 187 -7.50 -7.00 -30.34
C ASP A 187 -7.19 -6.37 -28.98
N LEU A 188 -6.89 -7.19 -27.96
CA LEU A 188 -6.51 -6.66 -26.65
C LEU A 188 -5.17 -5.91 -26.70
N ALA A 189 -4.19 -6.43 -27.45
CA ALA A 189 -2.92 -5.74 -27.68
C ALA A 189 -3.12 -4.41 -28.41
N ARG A 190 -3.92 -4.41 -29.49
CA ARG A 190 -4.27 -3.20 -30.23
C ARG A 190 -5.00 -2.17 -29.35
N LEU A 191 -6.03 -2.58 -28.61
CA LEU A 191 -6.77 -1.68 -27.72
C LEU A 191 -5.90 -1.12 -26.60
N SER A 192 -4.97 -1.91 -26.07
CA SER A 192 -4.03 -1.40 -25.06
C SER A 192 -3.19 -0.26 -25.64
N VAL A 193 -2.66 -0.41 -26.86
CA VAL A 193 -1.88 0.65 -27.51
C VAL A 193 -2.76 1.84 -27.89
N GLU A 194 -3.86 1.61 -28.61
CA GLU A 194 -4.69 2.67 -29.18
C GLU A 194 -5.48 3.44 -28.11
N PHE A 195 -6.15 2.74 -27.20
CA PHE A 195 -6.99 3.38 -26.18
C PHE A 195 -6.17 3.77 -24.95
N ALA A 196 -5.46 2.83 -24.32
CA ALA A 196 -4.79 3.14 -23.05
C ALA A 196 -3.63 4.12 -23.26
N PHE A 197 -2.73 3.87 -24.22
CA PHE A 197 -1.59 4.73 -24.47
C PHE A 197 -1.85 5.84 -25.49
N GLY A 198 -2.72 5.62 -26.47
CA GLY A 198 -2.98 6.54 -27.57
C GLY A 198 -4.03 7.61 -27.28
N GLU A 199 -4.92 7.34 -26.32
CA GLU A 199 -5.97 8.28 -25.92
C GLU A 199 -5.81 8.66 -24.44
N ALA A 200 -6.02 7.72 -23.52
CA ALA A 200 -6.15 8.02 -22.09
C ALA A 200 -4.84 8.55 -21.47
N LEU A 201 -3.70 7.88 -21.70
CA LEU A 201 -2.40 8.28 -21.16
C LEU A 201 -1.66 9.30 -22.04
N ALA A 202 -2.07 9.48 -23.29
CA ALA A 202 -1.49 10.46 -24.22
C ALA A 202 -1.84 11.90 -23.87
N ARG A 203 -2.88 12.12 -23.05
CA ARG A 203 -3.38 13.46 -22.71
C ARG A 203 -2.30 14.36 -22.11
N ASP A 204 -2.27 15.59 -22.61
CA ASP A 204 -1.43 16.67 -22.12
C ASP A 204 -2.16 17.41 -21.00
N GLY A 205 -1.81 17.11 -19.76
CA GLY A 205 -2.45 17.73 -18.60
C GLY A 205 -1.81 17.36 -17.26
N LEU A 206 -1.06 16.27 -17.24
CA LEU A 206 -0.13 15.94 -16.16
C LEU A 206 1.26 15.73 -16.73
N ASP A 207 2.27 16.37 -16.13
CA ASP A 207 3.65 16.19 -16.56
C ASP A 207 4.09 14.73 -16.42
N ARG A 208 5.09 14.34 -17.22
CA ARG A 208 5.51 12.94 -17.32
C ARG A 208 5.90 12.34 -15.97
N ARG A 209 6.57 13.10 -15.09
CA ARG A 209 7.01 12.60 -13.77
C ARG A 209 5.81 12.36 -12.88
N ALA A 210 4.90 13.33 -12.75
CA ALA A 210 3.68 13.18 -11.96
C ALA A 210 2.77 12.05 -12.48
N LYS A 211 2.66 11.91 -13.82
CA LYS A 211 1.91 10.82 -14.46
C LYS A 211 2.48 9.45 -14.12
N LEU A 212 3.80 9.28 -14.17
CA LEU A 212 4.46 8.02 -13.83
C LEU A 212 4.31 7.65 -12.35
N LEU A 213 4.44 8.63 -11.45
CA LEU A 213 4.22 8.39 -10.01
C LEU A 213 2.77 8.01 -9.71
N ALA A 214 1.79 8.63 -10.38
CA ALA A 214 0.38 8.26 -10.25
C ALA A 214 0.10 6.83 -10.76
N ILE A 215 0.62 6.46 -11.94
CA ILE A 215 0.49 5.11 -12.49
C ILE A 215 1.13 4.07 -11.55
N ILE A 216 2.35 4.32 -11.08
CA ILE A 216 3.04 3.44 -10.12
C ILE A 216 2.20 3.27 -8.85
N SER A 217 1.66 4.37 -8.32
CA SER A 217 0.81 4.35 -7.12
C SER A 217 -0.42 3.46 -7.30
N MET A 218 -1.13 3.58 -8.43
CA MET A 218 -2.31 2.77 -8.73
C MET A 218 -1.99 1.28 -8.94
N LEU A 219 -0.91 0.98 -9.66
CA LEU A 219 -0.49 -0.39 -9.94
C LEU A 219 0.01 -1.09 -8.66
N ALA A 220 0.75 -0.36 -7.83
CA ALA A 220 1.29 -0.87 -6.58
C ALA A 220 0.20 -1.09 -5.52
N ALA A 221 -0.76 -0.17 -5.40
CA ALA A 221 -1.91 -0.29 -4.49
C ALA A 221 -2.73 -1.56 -4.73
N ASN A 222 -2.88 -1.96 -6.00
CA ASN A 222 -3.61 -3.17 -6.38
C ASN A 222 -2.88 -4.49 -6.05
N GLY A 223 -1.56 -4.46 -5.81
CA GLY A 223 -0.77 -5.60 -5.35
C GLY A 223 -0.58 -6.79 -6.31
N ASN A 224 -1.34 -6.90 -7.40
CA ASN A 224 -1.34 -8.05 -8.33
C ASN A 224 -0.93 -7.71 -9.78
N ARG A 225 -0.28 -6.56 -9.99
CA ARG A 225 0.08 -6.05 -11.33
C ARG A 225 1.60 -5.92 -11.53
N ALA A 226 2.37 -6.86 -11.02
CA ALA A 226 3.84 -6.79 -10.96
C ALA A 226 4.53 -6.56 -12.32
N ALA A 227 4.04 -7.20 -13.40
CA ALA A 227 4.60 -7.02 -14.73
C ALA A 227 4.45 -5.58 -15.25
N ALA A 228 3.24 -5.01 -15.17
CA ALA A 228 2.99 -3.63 -15.56
C ALA A 228 3.72 -2.64 -14.63
N LEU A 229 3.72 -2.91 -13.31
CA LEU A 229 4.45 -2.08 -12.34
C LEU A 229 5.95 -2.00 -12.67
N ARG A 230 6.58 -3.12 -13.05
CA ARG A 230 7.99 -3.16 -13.45
C ARG A 230 8.28 -2.30 -14.68
N LEU A 231 7.40 -2.35 -15.69
CA LEU A 231 7.55 -1.53 -16.90
C LEU A 231 7.49 -0.03 -16.58
N HIS A 232 6.53 0.38 -15.75
CA HIS A 232 6.35 1.79 -15.38
C HIS A 232 7.40 2.29 -14.38
N LEU A 233 7.92 1.44 -13.50
CA LEU A 233 9.10 1.76 -12.68
C LEU A 233 10.33 2.01 -13.55
N GLY A 234 10.55 1.16 -14.55
CA GLY A 234 11.61 1.39 -15.54
C GLY A 234 11.41 2.70 -16.31
N GLY A 235 10.18 2.97 -16.74
CA GLY A 235 9.81 4.21 -17.41
C GLY A 235 10.01 5.45 -16.54
N ALA A 236 9.65 5.40 -15.26
CA ALA A 236 9.86 6.46 -14.28
C ALA A 236 11.34 6.79 -14.11
N LEU A 237 12.17 5.77 -13.89
CA LEU A 237 13.61 5.93 -13.76
C LEU A 237 14.24 6.52 -15.04
N ALA A 238 13.87 6.00 -16.22
CA ALA A 238 14.32 6.54 -17.50
C ALA A 238 13.85 7.99 -17.74
N ALA A 239 12.72 8.37 -17.14
CA ALA A 239 12.19 9.73 -17.19
C ALA A 239 12.85 10.70 -16.17
N GLY A 240 13.75 10.20 -15.31
CA GLY A 240 14.46 10.98 -14.30
C GLY A 240 13.80 11.01 -12.92
N VAL A 241 12.77 10.20 -12.67
CA VAL A 241 12.24 9.99 -11.31
C VAL A 241 13.29 9.27 -10.50
N THR A 242 13.64 9.80 -9.32
CA THR A 242 14.75 9.23 -8.57
C THR A 242 14.34 7.96 -7.81
N PRO A 243 15.28 7.06 -7.50
CA PRO A 243 15.03 5.93 -6.60
C PRO A 243 14.42 6.35 -5.26
N GLU A 244 14.87 7.49 -4.71
CA GLU A 244 14.38 8.04 -3.45
C GLU A 244 12.90 8.43 -3.55
N GLU A 245 12.49 9.10 -4.64
CA GLU A 245 11.08 9.46 -4.88
C GLU A 245 10.20 8.21 -4.97
N ILE A 246 10.66 7.18 -5.69
CA ILE A 246 9.95 5.89 -5.78
C ILE A 246 9.83 5.27 -4.39
N ILE A 247 10.91 5.19 -3.63
CA ILE A 247 10.91 4.64 -2.27
C ILE A 247 9.92 5.39 -1.38
N GLU A 248 9.88 6.73 -1.45
CA GLU A 248 8.94 7.52 -0.66
C GLU A 248 7.48 7.23 -1.01
N VAL A 249 7.16 7.02 -2.30
CA VAL A 249 5.82 6.56 -2.73
C VAL A 249 5.51 5.16 -2.19
N LEU A 250 6.48 4.24 -2.22
CA LEU A 250 6.28 2.87 -1.74
C LEU A 250 6.17 2.77 -0.22
N ILE A 251 6.86 3.63 0.54
CA ILE A 251 6.63 3.76 1.99
C ILE A 251 5.20 4.25 2.22
N GLN A 252 4.73 5.22 1.43
CA GLN A 252 3.38 5.76 1.57
C GLN A 252 2.27 4.71 1.32
N LEU A 253 2.52 3.68 0.51
CA LEU A 253 1.60 2.55 0.37
C LEU A 253 1.32 1.82 1.68
N SER A 254 2.26 1.77 2.65
CA SER A 254 2.04 1.05 3.90
C SER A 254 0.91 1.67 4.73
N VAL A 255 0.68 2.97 4.55
CA VAL A 255 -0.37 3.75 5.21
C VAL A 255 -1.73 3.52 4.55
N TYR A 256 -1.79 3.65 3.22
CA TYR A 256 -3.06 3.69 2.50
C TYR A 256 -3.51 2.34 1.93
N CYS A 257 -2.57 1.40 1.76
CA CYS A 257 -2.82 0.08 1.17
C CYS A 257 -2.27 -1.07 2.05
N GLY A 258 -1.67 -0.75 3.20
CA GLY A 258 -1.09 -1.72 4.12
C GLY A 258 0.30 -2.23 3.72
N PHE A 259 1.01 -2.79 4.70
CA PHE A 259 2.37 -3.33 4.51
C PHE A 259 2.49 -4.41 3.43
N PRO A 260 1.55 -5.36 3.25
CA PRO A 260 1.68 -6.38 2.21
C PRO A 260 1.76 -5.79 0.79
N ALA A 261 0.92 -4.82 0.46
CA ALA A 261 0.95 -4.13 -0.83
C ALA A 261 2.28 -3.37 -1.02
N ALA A 262 2.73 -2.67 0.02
CA ALA A 262 4.01 -1.97 0.01
C ALA A 262 5.19 -2.93 -0.21
N LEU A 263 5.25 -4.05 0.50
CA LEU A 263 6.32 -5.05 0.39
C LEU A 263 6.36 -5.70 -0.99
N ASN A 264 5.20 -6.04 -1.56
CA ASN A 264 5.11 -6.54 -2.94
C ASN A 264 5.68 -5.52 -3.92
N ALA A 265 5.30 -4.24 -3.78
CA ALA A 265 5.80 -3.17 -4.63
C ALA A 265 7.31 -2.94 -4.46
N PHE A 266 7.82 -3.01 -3.22
CA PHE A 266 9.27 -2.96 -2.94
C PHE A 266 10.04 -4.10 -3.60
N SER A 267 9.48 -5.31 -3.65
CA SER A 267 10.11 -6.43 -4.36
C SER A 267 10.27 -6.12 -5.84
N VAL A 268 9.20 -5.62 -6.48
CA VAL A 268 9.23 -5.24 -7.91
C VAL A 268 10.18 -4.06 -8.16
N ALA A 269 10.18 -3.06 -7.28
CA ALA A 269 11.08 -1.91 -7.39
C ALA A 269 12.55 -2.29 -7.20
N LYS A 270 12.86 -3.21 -6.29
CA LYS A 270 14.23 -3.72 -6.12
C LYS A 270 14.76 -4.31 -7.42
N GLU A 271 13.96 -5.11 -8.12
CA GLU A 271 14.34 -5.66 -9.43
C GLU A 271 14.58 -4.56 -10.47
N ALA A 272 13.66 -3.58 -10.55
CA ALA A 272 13.77 -2.47 -11.50
C ALA A 272 15.00 -1.58 -11.24
N LEU A 273 15.32 -1.32 -9.97
CA LEU A 273 16.49 -0.52 -9.55
C LEU A 273 17.81 -1.28 -9.73
N SER A 274 17.81 -2.59 -9.50
CA SER A 274 18.99 -3.44 -9.70
C SER A 274 19.34 -3.58 -11.18
N ALA A 275 18.35 -3.54 -12.07
CA ALA A 275 18.57 -3.52 -13.51
C ALA A 275 19.25 -2.22 -14.01
N GLN A 276 19.39 -1.19 -13.17
CA GLN A 276 19.93 0.12 -13.54
C GLN A 276 21.24 0.55 -12.85
N THR A 277 21.79 -0.21 -11.90
CA THR A 277 22.96 0.21 -11.08
C THR A 277 24.17 -0.72 -11.35
N ASN A 278 25.20 -0.31 -12.09
CA ASN A 278 26.33 0.55 -11.65
C ASN A 278 25.95 1.98 -11.21
N LEU A 279 25.96 2.25 -9.89
CA LEU A 279 26.51 3.44 -9.20
C LEU A 279 26.16 3.40 -7.67
N PRO A 280 26.92 4.11 -6.80
CA PRO A 280 27.03 3.83 -5.37
C PRO A 280 25.94 4.46 -4.48
N ARG A 281 25.81 3.88 -3.28
CA ARG A 281 24.74 4.03 -2.30
C ARG A 281 24.81 5.36 -1.52
N ALA A 282 23.67 6.02 -1.33
CA ALA A 282 23.51 7.23 -0.51
C ALA A 282 23.74 6.98 1.00
N GLU A 283 24.29 8.00 1.67
CA GLU A 283 24.63 8.02 3.10
C GLU A 283 23.41 8.03 4.04
N THR A 284 23.60 7.47 5.24
CA THR A 284 22.60 7.26 6.28
C THR A 284 22.34 8.49 7.17
N LEU A 285 21.06 8.78 7.44
CA LEU A 285 20.58 9.77 8.41
C LEU A 285 20.57 9.22 9.87
N PRO A 286 20.64 10.09 10.91
CA PRO A 286 20.80 9.67 12.29
C PRO A 286 19.44 9.48 12.98
N PHE A 287 19.11 8.25 13.38
CA PHE A 287 18.02 7.96 14.30
C PHE A 287 18.58 7.51 15.66
N THR A 288 17.88 7.87 16.74
CA THR A 288 18.13 7.36 18.10
C THR A 288 18.07 5.83 18.12
N ARG A 289 18.84 5.21 19.04
CA ARG A 289 19.04 3.75 19.09
C ARG A 289 17.71 3.00 19.06
N SER A 290 17.40 2.43 17.90
CA SER A 290 16.38 1.40 17.75
C SER A 290 16.76 0.19 18.59
N GLU A 291 15.75 -0.53 19.07
CA GLU A 291 15.94 -1.81 19.73
C GLU A 291 16.81 -2.75 18.88
N GLY A 292 17.69 -3.50 19.55
CA GLY A 292 18.69 -4.31 18.88
C GLY A 292 18.05 -5.32 17.94
N ARG A 293 18.59 -5.46 16.72
CA ARG A 293 18.16 -6.49 15.75
C ARG A 293 18.12 -7.89 16.39
N MET A 294 19.05 -8.17 17.30
CA MET A 294 19.11 -9.45 18.02
C MET A 294 17.92 -9.66 18.96
N GLU A 295 17.57 -8.67 19.76
CA GLU A 295 16.47 -8.73 20.74
C GLU A 295 15.13 -8.98 20.03
N ARG A 296 14.85 -8.21 18.97
CA ARG A 296 13.64 -8.39 18.14
C ARG A 296 13.58 -9.77 17.48
N ARG A 297 14.72 -10.28 17.00
CA ARG A 297 14.80 -11.58 16.34
C ARG A 297 14.62 -12.73 17.33
N GLU A 298 15.17 -12.61 18.54
CA GLU A 298 15.02 -13.62 19.59
C GLU A 298 13.57 -13.70 20.06
N ARG A 299 12.94 -12.56 20.36
CA ARG A 299 11.50 -12.52 20.65
C ARG A 299 10.67 -13.07 19.50
N GLY A 300 10.96 -12.65 18.27
CA GLY A 300 10.25 -13.11 17.09
C GLY A 300 10.34 -14.61 16.88
N ARG A 301 11.52 -15.22 17.10
CA ARG A 301 11.67 -16.68 17.05
C ARG A 301 10.89 -17.38 18.14
N ALA A 302 10.86 -16.82 19.36
CA ALA A 302 10.09 -17.38 20.46
C ALA A 302 8.58 -17.35 20.15
N THR A 303 8.06 -16.21 19.69
CA THR A 303 6.64 -16.06 19.32
C THR A 303 6.26 -16.93 18.14
N LEU A 304 7.11 -17.02 17.10
CA LEU A 304 6.91 -17.92 15.97
C LEU A 304 6.83 -19.39 16.41
N ALA A 305 7.76 -19.82 17.29
CA ALA A 305 7.78 -21.19 17.79
C ALA A 305 6.53 -21.52 18.61
N GLN A 306 6.02 -20.55 19.37
CA GLN A 306 4.82 -20.70 20.19
C GLN A 306 3.52 -20.75 19.36
N THR A 307 3.49 -20.13 18.19
CA THR A 307 2.30 -19.99 17.34
C THR A 307 2.37 -20.92 16.13
N SER A 308 3.01 -20.49 15.05
CA SER A 308 3.03 -21.16 13.76
C SER A 308 4.02 -22.34 13.69
N GLY A 309 5.01 -22.39 14.59
CA GLY A 309 5.92 -23.52 14.74
C GLY A 309 6.61 -23.95 13.44
N ALA A 310 6.54 -25.25 13.13
CA ALA A 310 7.16 -25.81 11.94
C ALA A 310 6.61 -25.23 10.62
N SER A 311 5.32 -24.91 10.56
CA SER A 311 4.69 -24.36 9.35
C SER A 311 5.20 -22.95 9.03
N GLY A 312 5.33 -22.09 10.05
CA GLY A 312 5.93 -20.77 9.90
C GLY A 312 7.42 -20.84 9.56
N ASN A 313 8.16 -21.76 10.18
CA ASN A 313 9.57 -22.00 9.83
C ASN A 313 9.74 -22.45 8.38
N ALA A 314 8.84 -23.29 7.84
CA ALA A 314 8.89 -23.72 6.45
C ALA A 314 8.72 -22.53 5.48
N VAL A 315 7.79 -21.61 5.78
CA VAL A 315 7.63 -20.38 4.99
C VAL A 315 8.87 -19.50 5.07
N ILE A 316 9.42 -19.27 6.27
CA ILE A 316 10.65 -18.49 6.45
C ILE A 316 11.80 -19.11 5.66
N ASN A 317 11.95 -20.43 5.73
CA ASN A 317 13.02 -21.15 5.05
C ASN A 317 12.85 -21.20 3.53
N SER A 318 11.62 -21.10 3.02
CA SER A 318 11.35 -21.05 1.58
C SER A 318 11.95 -19.82 0.90
N PHE A 319 12.35 -18.81 1.68
CA PHE A 319 13.05 -17.64 1.18
C PHE A 319 14.58 -17.77 1.24
N ASN A 320 15.16 -18.83 1.82
CA ASN A 320 16.59 -18.88 2.12
C ASN A 320 17.50 -18.85 0.89
N ASP A 321 17.04 -19.44 -0.22
CA ASP A 321 17.76 -19.54 -1.49
C ASP A 321 17.66 -18.26 -2.34
N VAL A 322 16.56 -17.50 -2.19
CA VAL A 322 16.30 -16.30 -3.01
C VAL A 322 16.43 -14.99 -2.23
N ALA A 323 15.83 -14.92 -1.03
CA ALA A 323 15.70 -13.70 -0.24
C ALA A 323 15.67 -13.99 1.29
N PRO A 324 16.78 -14.51 1.88
CA PRO A 324 16.83 -14.89 3.31
C PRO A 324 16.50 -13.70 4.25
N ASP A 325 16.73 -12.48 3.77
CA ASP A 325 16.38 -11.25 4.46
C ASP A 325 14.88 -11.06 4.67
N LEU A 326 14.03 -11.59 3.79
CA LEU A 326 12.57 -11.53 3.92
C LEU A 326 12.10 -12.44 5.07
N GLY A 327 12.62 -13.67 5.12
CA GLY A 327 12.41 -14.58 6.25
C GLY A 327 12.87 -13.97 7.58
N ARG A 328 14.02 -13.30 7.59
CA ARG A 328 14.50 -12.53 8.75
C ARG A 328 13.52 -11.40 9.15
N MET A 329 13.02 -10.61 8.20
CA MET A 329 12.11 -9.50 8.47
C MET A 329 10.76 -9.98 9.03
N ILE A 330 10.23 -11.09 8.52
CA ILE A 330 9.00 -11.71 9.07
C ILE A 330 9.22 -12.05 10.55
N VAL A 331 10.34 -12.66 10.89
CA VAL A 331 10.68 -12.99 12.29
C VAL A 331 10.83 -11.73 13.13
N GLU A 332 11.65 -10.77 12.71
CA GLU A 332 11.97 -9.58 13.50
C GLU A 332 10.78 -8.63 13.68
N HIS A 333 9.98 -8.41 12.64
CA HIS A 333 8.92 -7.42 12.65
C HIS A 333 7.56 -8.05 12.97
N SER A 334 7.09 -8.99 12.15
CA SER A 334 5.76 -9.59 12.36
C SER A 334 5.71 -10.31 13.71
N TYR A 335 6.64 -11.23 13.97
CA TYR A 335 6.64 -11.97 15.23
C TYR A 335 7.28 -11.19 16.39
N GLY A 336 8.35 -10.44 16.14
CA GLY A 336 9.14 -9.75 17.17
C GLY A 336 8.63 -8.38 17.63
N GLU A 337 7.65 -7.80 16.92
CA GLU A 337 7.06 -6.49 17.25
C GLU A 337 5.53 -6.49 17.27
N ILE A 338 4.85 -7.26 16.40
CA ILE A 338 3.38 -7.23 16.27
C ILE A 338 2.72 -8.37 17.04
N PHE A 339 3.12 -9.62 16.78
CA PHE A 339 2.44 -10.79 17.36
C PHE A 339 2.82 -11.03 18.82
N CYS A 340 4.00 -10.60 19.25
CA CYS A 340 4.43 -10.72 20.65
C CYS A 340 3.78 -9.70 21.58
N ARG A 341 2.93 -8.80 21.07
CA ARG A 341 2.34 -7.71 21.88
C ARG A 341 1.34 -8.27 22.88
N ASP A 342 1.38 -7.71 24.08
CA ASP A 342 0.33 -7.91 25.07
C ASP A 342 -0.94 -7.13 24.65
N GLY A 343 -2.11 -7.58 25.11
CA GLY A 343 -3.39 -6.90 24.91
C GLY A 343 -4.47 -7.72 24.20
N ILE A 344 -4.07 -8.72 23.40
CA ILE A 344 -4.94 -9.81 22.93
C ILE A 344 -4.19 -11.13 23.05
N ASP A 345 -4.87 -12.18 23.51
CA ASP A 345 -4.27 -13.50 23.64
C ASP A 345 -3.95 -14.11 22.27
N LEU A 346 -3.05 -15.09 22.24
CA LEU A 346 -2.57 -15.69 20.99
C LEU A 346 -3.71 -16.36 20.20
N LYS A 347 -4.68 -16.99 20.85
CA LYS A 347 -5.82 -17.61 20.16
C LYS A 347 -6.64 -16.55 19.43
N THR A 348 -7.00 -15.48 20.11
CA THR A 348 -7.72 -14.35 19.53
C THR A 348 -6.94 -13.70 18.37
N ARG A 349 -5.62 -13.57 18.54
CA ARG A 349 -4.73 -13.00 17.51
C ARG A 349 -4.69 -13.87 16.25
N GLU A 350 -4.54 -15.18 16.40
CA GLU A 350 -4.52 -16.11 15.26
C GLU A 350 -5.88 -16.24 14.57
N LEU A 351 -6.99 -16.22 15.33
CA LEU A 351 -8.34 -16.16 14.75
C LEU A 351 -8.56 -14.87 13.95
N THR A 352 -8.04 -13.74 14.43
CA THR A 352 -8.10 -12.46 13.70
C THR A 352 -7.27 -12.51 12.42
N ALA A 353 -6.08 -13.13 12.45
CA ALA A 353 -5.25 -13.34 11.26
C ALA A 353 -5.95 -14.25 10.23
N CYS A 354 -6.56 -15.36 10.69
CA CYS A 354 -7.38 -16.23 9.86
C CYS A 354 -8.53 -15.45 9.21
N ALA A 355 -9.24 -14.64 10.00
CA ALA A 355 -10.36 -13.83 9.51
C ALA A 355 -9.93 -12.85 8.41
N ALA A 356 -8.84 -12.12 8.64
CA ALA A 356 -8.31 -11.16 7.67
C ALA A 356 -7.89 -11.83 6.35
N LEU A 357 -7.16 -12.96 6.44
CA LEU A 357 -6.67 -13.69 5.26
C LEU A 357 -7.81 -14.37 4.49
N ALA A 358 -8.81 -14.91 5.19
CA ALA A 358 -10.01 -15.46 4.58
C ALA A 358 -10.84 -14.37 3.87
N ALA A 359 -10.96 -13.18 4.47
CA ALA A 359 -11.66 -12.06 3.88
C ALA A 359 -11.00 -11.54 2.59
N LEU A 360 -9.67 -11.61 2.49
CA LEU A 360 -8.95 -11.24 1.25
C LEU A 360 -9.30 -12.14 0.07
N GLY A 361 -9.53 -13.44 0.29
CA GLY A 361 -10.03 -14.36 -0.73
C GLY A 361 -9.18 -14.48 -2.00
N THR A 362 -7.85 -14.27 -1.91
CA THR A 362 -6.93 -14.35 -3.06
C THR A 362 -5.98 -15.54 -2.97
N ASN A 363 -5.48 -16.01 -4.12
CA ASN A 363 -4.48 -17.09 -4.19
C ASN A 363 -3.21 -16.76 -3.37
N ALA A 364 -2.85 -15.48 -3.27
CA ALA A 364 -1.69 -15.04 -2.49
C ALA A 364 -1.90 -15.18 -0.97
N ALA A 365 -3.16 -15.17 -0.52
CA ALA A 365 -3.51 -15.34 0.89
C ALA A 365 -3.58 -16.81 1.31
N GLU A 366 -3.56 -17.78 0.38
CA GLU A 366 -3.72 -19.20 0.72
C GLU A 366 -2.61 -19.73 1.63
N THR A 367 -1.34 -19.53 1.25
CA THR A 367 -0.20 -20.03 2.04
C THR A 367 -0.18 -19.40 3.44
N PRO A 368 -0.30 -18.07 3.61
CA PRO A 368 -0.45 -17.48 4.93
C PRO A 368 -1.68 -17.99 5.69
N LEU A 369 -2.84 -18.15 5.04
CA LEU A 369 -4.06 -18.62 5.69
C LEU A 369 -3.87 -20.03 6.27
N ARG A 370 -3.21 -20.93 5.53
CA ARG A 370 -2.87 -22.27 6.02
C ARG A 370 -1.99 -22.21 7.27
N VAL A 371 -0.95 -21.38 7.23
CA VAL A 371 -0.03 -21.18 8.38
C VAL A 371 -0.80 -20.68 9.60
N HIS A 372 -1.69 -19.70 9.43
CA HIS A 372 -2.46 -19.13 10.53
C HIS A 372 -3.58 -20.05 11.03
N ILE A 373 -4.17 -20.91 10.18
CA ILE A 373 -5.08 -21.98 10.61
C ILE A 373 -4.35 -22.97 11.51
N THR A 374 -3.16 -23.43 11.10
CA THR A 374 -2.31 -24.28 11.94
C THR A 374 -1.90 -23.58 13.23
N ALA A 375 -1.52 -22.31 13.16
CA ALA A 375 -1.13 -21.52 14.32
C ALA A 375 -2.29 -21.37 15.31
N ALA A 376 -3.50 -21.06 14.83
CA ALA A 376 -4.71 -20.97 15.64
C ALA A 376 -4.97 -22.28 16.40
N LEU A 377 -4.87 -23.43 15.72
CA LEU A 377 -4.98 -24.73 16.37
C LEU A 377 -3.91 -24.95 17.45
N ASN A 378 -2.64 -24.60 17.16
CA ASN A 378 -1.53 -24.76 18.11
C ASN A 378 -1.72 -23.94 19.40
N VAL A 379 -2.35 -22.77 19.30
CA VAL A 379 -2.61 -21.89 20.44
C VAL A 379 -3.99 -22.11 21.07
N GLY A 380 -4.69 -23.18 20.69
CA GLY A 380 -5.89 -23.66 21.36
C GLY A 380 -7.22 -23.22 20.74
N ALA A 381 -7.25 -22.72 19.51
CA ALA A 381 -8.50 -22.60 18.75
C ALA A 381 -9.02 -23.97 18.34
N THR A 382 -10.33 -24.14 18.41
CA THR A 382 -11.02 -25.33 17.90
C THR A 382 -11.28 -25.21 16.40
N ARG A 383 -11.48 -26.35 15.73
CA ARG A 383 -11.92 -26.37 14.31
C ARG A 383 -13.21 -25.58 14.14
N ASP A 384 -14.14 -25.71 15.08
CA ASP A 384 -15.41 -24.99 15.07
C ASP A 384 -15.21 -23.48 15.23
N GLU A 385 -14.35 -23.00 16.15
CA GLU A 385 -14.04 -21.57 16.27
C GLU A 385 -13.46 -20.98 14.97
N ILE A 386 -12.63 -21.74 14.26
CA ILE A 386 -12.08 -21.33 12.96
C ILE A 386 -13.16 -21.28 11.88
N ILE A 387 -14.03 -22.30 11.80
CA ILE A 387 -15.14 -22.33 10.84
C ILE A 387 -16.16 -21.23 11.12
N GLU A 388 -16.57 -21.04 12.38
CA GLU A 388 -17.48 -19.98 12.79
C GLU A 388 -16.88 -18.60 12.52
N THR A 389 -15.56 -18.45 12.70
CA THR A 389 -14.86 -17.23 12.30
C THR A 389 -15.04 -16.96 10.80
N PHE A 390 -14.93 -17.97 9.93
CA PHE A 390 -15.15 -17.79 8.48
C PHE A 390 -16.62 -17.60 8.12
N VAL A 391 -17.54 -18.34 8.73
CA VAL A 391 -18.99 -18.19 8.49
C VAL A 391 -19.44 -16.77 8.86
N ASN A 392 -18.90 -16.22 9.96
CA ASN A 392 -19.17 -14.85 10.38
C ASN A 392 -18.68 -13.81 9.36
N LEU A 393 -17.79 -14.16 8.43
CA LEU A 393 -17.35 -13.28 7.34
C LEU A 393 -18.31 -13.26 6.14
N ALA A 394 -19.23 -14.22 6.01
CA ALA A 394 -20.14 -14.32 4.86
C ALA A 394 -20.90 -13.02 4.54
N PRO A 395 -21.45 -12.26 5.53
CA PRO A 395 -22.11 -10.99 5.23
C PRO A 395 -21.15 -9.86 4.84
N TYR A 396 -19.83 -10.01 5.06
CA TYR A 396 -18.85 -8.94 4.84
C TYR A 396 -18.02 -9.14 3.57
N CYS A 397 -17.56 -10.37 3.29
CA CYS A 397 -16.71 -10.67 2.12
C CYS A 397 -17.36 -11.63 1.11
N GLY A 398 -18.62 -12.04 1.36
CA GLY A 398 -19.39 -12.89 0.46
C GLY A 398 -19.03 -14.38 0.53
N TYR A 399 -20.01 -15.21 0.16
CA TYR A 399 -19.90 -16.67 0.22
C TYR A 399 -18.70 -17.27 -0.53
N PRO A 400 -18.25 -16.78 -1.71
CA PRO A 400 -17.12 -17.38 -2.41
C PRO A 400 -15.80 -17.33 -1.62
N ALA A 401 -15.49 -16.22 -0.95
CA ALA A 401 -14.28 -16.08 -0.13
C ALA A 401 -14.35 -17.02 1.10
N VAL A 402 -15.51 -17.07 1.75
CA VAL A 402 -15.77 -17.99 2.87
C VAL A 402 -15.63 -19.45 2.42
N GLN A 403 -16.28 -19.85 1.33
CA GLN A 403 -16.19 -21.21 0.79
C GLN A 403 -14.76 -21.62 0.46
N HIS A 404 -13.98 -20.69 -0.11
CA HIS A 404 -12.58 -20.92 -0.41
C HIS A 404 -11.74 -21.10 0.86
N ALA A 405 -11.92 -20.24 1.86
CA ALA A 405 -11.26 -20.36 3.16
C ALA A 405 -11.66 -21.65 3.91
N THR A 406 -12.94 -22.01 3.88
CA THR A 406 -13.45 -23.26 4.46
C THR A 406 -12.85 -24.49 3.79
N ARG A 407 -12.67 -24.47 2.45
CA ARG A 407 -11.98 -25.56 1.75
C ARG A 407 -10.53 -25.69 2.21
N ILE A 408 -9.81 -24.57 2.30
CA ILE A 408 -8.42 -24.55 2.81
C ILE A 408 -8.36 -25.11 4.24
N ALA A 409 -9.29 -24.69 5.10
CA ALA A 409 -9.37 -25.18 6.46
C ALA A 409 -9.65 -26.67 6.53
N ALA A 410 -10.57 -27.19 5.71
CA ALA A 410 -10.84 -28.63 5.63
C ALA A 410 -9.59 -29.42 5.22
N GLU A 411 -8.81 -28.91 4.26
CA GLU A 411 -7.55 -29.52 3.86
C GLU A 411 -6.49 -29.48 4.97
N GLU A 412 -6.41 -28.40 5.74
CA GLU A 412 -5.50 -28.31 6.89
C GLU A 412 -5.95 -29.20 8.05
N PHE A 413 -7.24 -29.27 8.35
CA PHE A 413 -7.79 -30.12 9.41
C PHE A 413 -7.51 -31.60 9.16
N ALA A 414 -7.62 -32.04 7.91
CA ALA A 414 -7.35 -33.43 7.51
C ALA A 414 -5.91 -33.89 7.82
N LYS A 415 -4.96 -32.96 8.00
CA LYS A 415 -3.57 -33.30 8.39
C LYS A 415 -3.44 -33.73 9.85
N TYR A 416 -4.44 -33.45 10.68
CA TYR A 416 -4.38 -33.65 12.14
C TYR A 416 -5.36 -34.73 12.65
N GLY A 417 -5.97 -35.52 11.75
CA GLY A 417 -7.00 -36.53 12.09
C GLY A 417 -8.36 -35.89 12.26
#